data_AF-A0A7J8P394-F1
#
_entry.id   AF-A0A7J8P394-F1
#
_cell.length_a   1.000
_cell.length_b   1.000
_cell.length_c   1.000
_cell.angle_alpha   90.00
_cell.angle_beta   90.00
_cell.angle_gamma   90.00
#
_symmetry.space_group_name_H-M   'P 1'
#
loop_
_entity.id
_entity.type
_entity.pdbx_description
1 polymer ?
#
loop_
_entity_poly.entity_id
_entity_poly.type
_entity_poly.pdbx_seq_one_letter_code
_entity_poly.pdbx_strand_id
1 'polypeptide(L)'
;MCMVCGFTSTTYDPCVDISLDLEPNQGGSGKSSSAKSLNSFNFEADCMRPNQNCGISTLKGCLERFTRAEKLGSDQKLFCQKCQVRQESLKQMSIRKLPLVSCFHVKRFEHSSIRKMSRKVDRYLQFPFSLDMAPYLSSSILRSRFGNRIFPFDGDEQDASNDLSTEFELFAVVTHSGRLDAGHYVTYLRLSNQWYKCDDAWITQVNESIVRAAQGYMMFYVQ
;
A
#
# COMPACT_ATOMS: atom_id res chain seq x y z
N MET A 1 -4.09 -18.94 8.66
CA MET A 1 -4.08 -19.52 10.03
C MET A 1 -5.50 -19.70 10.52
N CYS A 2 -5.90 -20.93 10.83
CA CYS A 2 -7.20 -21.23 11.46
C CYS A 2 -7.26 -20.65 12.87
N MET A 3 -8.32 -19.91 13.20
CA MET A 3 -8.46 -19.27 14.51
C MET A 3 -8.83 -20.25 15.64
N VAL A 4 -9.30 -21.47 15.30
CA VAL A 4 -9.69 -22.49 16.29
C VAL A 4 -8.50 -23.35 16.71
N CYS A 5 -7.73 -23.87 15.75
CA CYS A 5 -6.66 -24.85 16.03
C CYS A 5 -5.24 -24.36 15.75
N GLY A 6 -5.08 -23.12 15.24
CA GLY A 6 -3.78 -22.54 14.89
C GLY A 6 -3.11 -23.11 13.64
N PHE A 7 -3.70 -24.13 12.98
CA PHE A 7 -3.14 -24.70 11.75
C PHE A 7 -2.98 -23.62 10.67
N THR A 8 -1.80 -23.57 10.06
CA THR A 8 -1.45 -22.58 9.05
C THR A 8 -1.06 -23.28 7.76
N SER A 9 -1.76 -22.95 6.68
CA SER A 9 -1.38 -23.27 5.31
C SER A 9 -0.68 -22.07 4.69
N THR A 10 0.34 -22.33 3.87
CA THR A 10 1.10 -21.32 3.14
C THR A 10 0.96 -21.55 1.65
N THR A 11 0.80 -20.48 0.88
CA THR A 11 0.71 -20.49 -0.58
C THR A 11 1.73 -19.49 -1.13
N TYR A 12 2.35 -19.83 -2.26
CA TYR A 12 3.35 -18.98 -2.91
C TYR A 12 2.84 -18.56 -4.27
N ASP A 13 2.63 -17.26 -4.44
CA ASP A 13 2.10 -16.68 -5.66
C ASP A 13 3.15 -15.74 -6.28
N PRO A 14 3.61 -15.98 -7.53
CA PRO A 14 4.45 -15.02 -8.23
C PRO A 14 3.64 -13.77 -8.58
N CYS A 15 4.25 -12.61 -8.47
CA CYS A 15 3.67 -11.33 -8.88
C CYS A 15 4.73 -10.47 -9.58
N VAL A 16 4.28 -9.57 -10.45
CA VAL A 16 5.13 -8.61 -11.17
C VAL A 16 5.07 -7.20 -10.58
N ASP A 17 4.01 -6.91 -9.81
CA ASP A 17 3.80 -5.68 -9.08
C ASP A 17 3.05 -5.94 -7.77
N ILE A 18 3.13 -4.98 -6.85
CA ILE A 18 2.35 -4.96 -5.63
C ILE A 18 1.34 -3.81 -5.72
N SER A 19 0.06 -4.18 -5.79
CA SER A 19 -1.06 -3.24 -5.83
C SER A 19 -1.53 -2.88 -4.42
N LEU A 20 -1.34 -1.62 -4.03
CA LEU A 20 -1.51 -1.08 -2.68
C LEU A 20 -2.80 -0.27 -2.54
N ASP A 21 -3.54 -0.53 -1.47
CA ASP A 21 -4.71 0.25 -1.08
C ASP A 21 -4.30 1.52 -0.33
N LEU A 22 -4.94 2.64 -0.67
CA LEU A 22 -4.83 3.88 0.09
C LEU A 22 -5.71 3.78 1.35
N GLU A 23 -5.22 4.30 2.48
CA GLU A 23 -6.02 4.28 3.71
C GLU A 23 -7.34 5.05 3.52
N PRO A 24 -8.51 4.53 3.91
CA PRO A 24 -9.73 5.32 3.84
C PRO A 24 -9.60 6.55 4.75
N ASN A 25 -10.12 7.71 4.33
CA ASN A 25 -10.23 8.85 5.23
C ASN A 25 -11.09 8.43 6.43
N GLN A 26 -10.58 8.59 7.66
CA GLN A 26 -11.40 8.49 8.87
C GLN A 26 -12.29 9.73 9.03
N GLY A 27 -13.11 10.01 8.02
CA GLY A 27 -14.06 11.12 7.97
C GLY A 27 -15.41 10.62 7.49
N GLY A 28 -16.28 10.26 8.43
CA GLY A 28 -17.74 10.25 8.22
C GLY A 28 -18.39 8.90 7.97
N SER A 29 -18.63 8.13 9.04
CA SER A 29 -19.86 7.32 9.18
C SER A 29 -19.97 6.76 10.61
N GLY A 30 -20.16 7.66 11.58
CA GLY A 30 -20.70 7.33 12.90
C GLY A 30 -22.03 8.06 13.05
N LYS A 31 -23.14 7.34 13.01
CA LYS A 31 -24.47 7.87 13.27
C LYS A 31 -24.54 8.27 14.74
N SER A 32 -24.76 9.55 15.03
CA SER A 32 -25.35 9.99 16.28
C SER A 32 -26.46 10.99 15.99
N SER A 33 -27.61 10.69 16.56
CA SER A 33 -28.83 11.49 16.59
C SER A 33 -28.62 12.81 17.35
N SER A 34 -29.04 13.95 16.78
CA SER A 34 -30.06 14.84 17.37
C SER A 34 -30.15 16.20 16.67
N ALA A 35 -31.40 16.59 16.42
CA ALA A 35 -32.04 17.90 16.21
C ALA A 35 -31.23 19.20 15.95
N LYS A 36 -31.65 19.88 14.87
CA LYS A 36 -31.98 21.33 14.68
C LYS A 36 -30.98 22.41 15.17
N SER A 37 -30.49 23.24 14.25
CA SER A 37 -31.03 24.60 13.98
C SER A 37 -30.27 25.31 12.85
N LEU A 38 -30.96 26.24 12.17
CA LEU A 38 -30.48 27.15 11.13
C LEU A 38 -29.60 28.26 11.73
N ASN A 39 -28.52 28.68 11.05
CA ASN A 39 -28.33 30.08 10.62
C ASN A 39 -27.09 30.33 9.75
N SER A 40 -27.18 31.47 9.06
CA SER A 40 -26.46 32.00 7.90
C SER A 40 -25.01 32.48 8.14
N PHE A 41 -24.25 32.51 7.04
CA PHE A 41 -22.94 33.11 6.70
C PHE A 41 -22.22 34.05 7.68
N ASN A 42 -20.90 33.86 7.84
CA ASN A 42 -19.87 34.85 7.44
C ASN A 42 -18.43 34.30 7.48
N PHE A 43 -17.62 34.88 6.60
CA PHE A 43 -16.18 34.69 6.37
C PHE A 43 -15.37 35.49 7.39
N GLU A 44 -14.47 34.83 8.14
CA GLU A 44 -13.09 35.25 8.45
C GLU A 44 -12.47 34.41 9.60
N ALA A 45 -11.17 34.16 9.42
CA ALA A 45 -10.14 33.70 10.36
C ALA A 45 -10.56 33.16 11.74
N ASP A 46 -10.41 31.85 11.95
CA ASP A 46 -9.80 31.37 13.20
C ASP A 46 -9.20 29.96 13.03
N CYS A 47 -7.89 29.91 12.91
CA CYS A 47 -7.09 28.69 12.88
C CYS A 47 -6.54 28.43 14.28
N MET A 48 -7.20 27.61 15.10
CA MET A 48 -6.57 26.82 16.18
C MET A 48 -7.58 25.80 16.77
N ARG A 49 -7.56 24.56 16.29
CA ARG A 49 -7.97 23.37 17.09
C ARG A 49 -7.09 22.17 16.76
N PRO A 50 -6.25 21.68 17.70
CA PRO A 50 -5.41 20.52 17.47
C PRO A 50 -6.15 19.25 17.88
N ASN A 51 -7.03 18.70 17.02
CA ASN A 51 -7.39 17.27 17.11
C ASN A 51 -8.20 16.73 15.91
N GLN A 52 -7.62 16.83 14.71
CA GLN A 52 -7.94 15.90 13.62
C GLN A 52 -6.62 15.47 13.00
N ASN A 53 -6.04 14.36 13.50
CA ASN A 53 -4.95 13.70 12.80
C ASN A 53 -5.50 13.04 11.53
N CYS A 54 -5.70 13.84 10.49
CA CYS A 54 -5.72 13.35 9.11
C CYS A 54 -4.27 12.96 8.79
N GLY A 55 -3.84 11.78 9.24
CA GLY A 55 -2.49 11.28 9.02
C GLY A 55 -2.18 11.30 7.52
N ILE A 56 -1.04 11.89 7.15
CA ILE A 56 -0.55 11.84 5.77
C ILE A 56 -0.36 10.37 5.41
N SER A 57 -0.98 9.92 4.32
CA SER A 57 -0.75 8.55 3.84
C SER A 57 0.65 8.42 3.29
N THR A 58 1.32 7.33 3.66
CA THR A 58 2.69 7.04 3.23
C THR A 58 2.77 5.69 2.52
N LEU A 59 3.71 5.54 1.58
CA LEU A 59 3.98 4.27 0.91
C LEU A 59 4.32 3.16 1.92
N LYS A 60 5.11 3.50 2.95
CA LYS A 60 5.46 2.58 4.04
C LYS A 60 4.20 2.11 4.78
N GLY A 61 3.28 3.02 5.12
CA GLY A 61 2.00 2.65 5.75
C GLY A 61 1.12 1.76 4.87
N CYS A 62 1.12 2.00 3.55
CA CYS A 62 0.44 1.13 2.59
C CYS A 62 1.06 -0.29 2.55
N LEU A 63 2.39 -0.41 2.58
CA LEU A 63 3.09 -1.70 2.63
C LEU A 63 2.88 -2.43 3.97
N GLU A 64 2.90 -1.70 5.09
CA GLU A 64 2.55 -2.23 6.41
C GLU A 64 1.12 -2.80 6.40
N ARG A 65 0.17 -2.06 5.83
CA ARG A 65 -1.21 -2.53 5.67
C ARG A 65 -1.31 -3.76 4.77
N PHE A 66 -0.60 -3.78 3.64
CA PHE A 66 -0.57 -4.91 2.71
C PHE A 66 -0.07 -6.20 3.39
N THR A 67 0.93 -6.07 4.26
CA THR A 67 1.52 -7.21 4.99
C THR A 67 0.88 -7.50 6.35
N ARG A 68 -0.14 -6.73 6.74
CA ARG A 68 -0.83 -6.90 8.02
C ARG A 68 -1.70 -8.16 7.99
N ALA A 69 -1.69 -8.91 9.09
CA ALA A 69 -2.64 -10.01 9.27
C ALA A 69 -4.08 -9.48 9.38
N GLU A 70 -4.96 -10.03 8.56
CA GLU A 70 -6.38 -9.68 8.51
C GLU A 70 -7.27 -10.88 8.84
N LYS A 71 -8.37 -10.63 9.55
CA LYS A 71 -9.42 -11.63 9.75
C LYS A 71 -10.30 -11.67 8.52
N LEU A 72 -10.46 -12.84 7.92
CA LEU A 72 -11.39 -13.02 6.81
C LEU A 72 -12.83 -12.86 7.30
N GLY A 73 -13.68 -12.29 6.44
CA GLY A 73 -15.11 -12.11 6.72
C GLY A 73 -15.82 -13.43 7.04
N SER A 74 -16.98 -13.36 7.70
CA SER A 74 -17.77 -14.53 8.07
C SER A 74 -18.26 -15.34 6.86
N ASP A 75 -18.33 -14.69 5.69
CA ASP A 75 -18.62 -15.21 4.36
C ASP A 75 -17.41 -15.84 3.65
N GLN A 76 -16.19 -15.59 4.13
CA GLN A 76 -14.92 -15.99 3.51
C GLN A 76 -14.16 -17.05 4.32
N LYS A 77 -14.89 -17.96 4.97
CA LYS A 77 -14.29 -19.04 5.77
C LYS A 77 -13.48 -20.01 4.90
N LEU A 78 -12.25 -20.28 5.33
CA LEU A 78 -11.35 -21.25 4.69
C LEU A 78 -11.55 -22.64 5.29
N PHE A 79 -11.43 -23.67 4.46
CA PHE A 79 -11.45 -25.06 4.92
C PHE A 79 -10.15 -25.38 5.68
N CYS A 80 -10.29 -25.76 6.96
CA CYS A 80 -9.15 -26.15 7.76
C CYS A 80 -8.93 -27.66 7.65
N GLN A 81 -7.77 -28.09 7.14
CA GLN A 81 -7.42 -29.51 7.02
C GLN A 81 -7.30 -30.23 8.37
N LYS A 82 -7.00 -29.52 9.47
CA LYS A 82 -6.94 -30.15 10.80
C LYS A 82 -8.32 -30.31 11.43
N CYS A 83 -9.20 -29.32 11.25
CA CYS A 83 -10.57 -29.37 11.79
C CYS A 83 -11.56 -30.08 10.86
N GLN A 84 -11.18 -30.32 9.59
CA GLN A 84 -12.04 -30.87 8.54
C GLN A 84 -13.35 -30.10 8.33
N VAL A 85 -13.33 -28.79 8.56
CA VAL A 85 -14.48 -27.90 8.42
C VAL A 85 -14.03 -26.48 8.08
N ARG A 86 -14.93 -25.69 7.48
CA ARG A 86 -14.71 -24.26 7.21
C ARG A 86 -14.67 -23.46 8.51
N GLN A 87 -13.56 -22.76 8.74
CA GLN A 87 -13.30 -22.02 9.96
C GLN A 87 -12.97 -20.56 9.68
N GLU A 88 -13.26 -19.71 10.67
CA GLU A 88 -12.71 -18.35 10.68
C GLU A 88 -11.19 -18.43 10.70
N SER A 89 -10.56 -17.61 9.86
CA SER A 89 -9.13 -17.69 9.60
C SER A 89 -8.53 -16.30 9.48
N LEU A 90 -7.27 -16.18 9.93
CA LEU A 90 -6.42 -15.04 9.64
C LEU A 90 -5.67 -15.31 8.32
N LYS A 91 -5.64 -14.32 7.45
CA LYS A 91 -4.80 -14.26 6.24
C LYS A 91 -3.72 -13.20 6.44
N GLN A 92 -2.51 -13.47 5.97
CA GLN A 92 -1.42 -12.50 5.98
C GLN A 92 -0.63 -12.69 4.69
N MET A 93 -0.35 -11.59 3.99
CA MET A 93 0.56 -11.58 2.85
C MET A 93 1.94 -11.13 3.33
N SER A 94 2.99 -11.62 2.69
CA SER A 94 4.37 -11.19 2.92
C SER A 94 5.20 -11.44 1.68
N ILE A 95 6.34 -10.77 1.57
CA ILE A 95 7.23 -10.93 0.43
C ILE A 95 8.21 -12.06 0.75
N ARG A 96 8.28 -13.09 -0.10
CA ARG A 96 9.26 -14.18 0.06
C ARG A 96 10.58 -13.85 -0.62
N LYS A 97 10.52 -13.38 -1.87
CA LYS A 97 11.68 -13.08 -2.71
C LYS A 97 11.51 -11.69 -3.33
N LEU A 98 12.53 -10.85 -3.23
CA LEU A 98 12.55 -9.52 -3.83
C LEU A 98 13.06 -9.59 -5.29
N PRO A 99 12.43 -8.86 -6.23
CA PRO A 99 12.99 -8.63 -7.56
C PRO A 99 14.04 -7.51 -7.53
N LEU A 100 14.91 -7.45 -8.55
CA LEU A 100 15.86 -6.31 -8.72
C LEU A 100 15.13 -4.96 -8.90
N VAL A 101 13.93 -5.01 -9.50
CA VAL A 101 13.06 -3.84 -9.68
C VAL A 101 11.70 -4.14 -9.07
N SER A 102 11.31 -3.34 -8.08
CA SER A 102 10.00 -3.41 -7.44
C SER A 102 9.05 -2.37 -8.05
N CYS A 103 7.86 -2.81 -8.44
CA CYS A 103 6.79 -1.97 -8.96
C CYS A 103 5.65 -1.88 -7.93
N PHE A 104 5.32 -0.68 -7.49
CA PHE A 104 4.18 -0.42 -6.61
C PHE A 104 3.10 0.33 -7.36
N HIS A 105 1.93 -0.29 -7.49
CA HIS A 105 0.74 0.33 -8.07
C HIS A 105 -0.17 0.81 -6.96
N VAL A 106 -0.54 2.09 -6.97
CA VAL A 106 -1.48 2.66 -6.01
C VAL A 106 -2.90 2.53 -6.56
N LYS A 107 -3.76 1.76 -5.88
CA LYS A 107 -5.17 1.57 -6.27
C LYS A 107 -5.97 2.86 -6.05
N ARG A 108 -5.92 3.76 -7.03
CA ARG A 108 -6.57 5.08 -6.97
C ARG A 108 -8.00 5.08 -7.47
N PHE A 109 -8.58 3.94 -7.85
CA PHE A 109 -9.95 3.91 -8.37
C PHE A 109 -10.83 3.03 -7.51
N GLU A 110 -11.92 3.63 -7.04
CA GLU A 110 -12.95 2.95 -6.27
C GLU A 110 -14.21 2.85 -7.13
N HIS A 111 -14.85 1.69 -7.14
CA HIS A 111 -16.13 1.48 -7.79
C HIS A 111 -17.21 1.25 -6.73
N SER A 112 -18.27 2.07 -6.77
CA SER A 112 -19.44 1.87 -5.92
C SER A 112 -20.54 1.22 -6.75
N SER A 113 -20.81 -0.06 -6.49
CA SER A 113 -21.93 -0.79 -7.10
C SER A 113 -23.29 -0.18 -6.73
N ILE A 114 -23.43 0.30 -5.48
CA ILE A 114 -24.65 0.95 -4.98
C ILE A 114 -24.93 2.25 -5.74
N ARG A 115 -23.90 3.08 -5.91
CA ARG A 115 -24.04 4.39 -6.58
C ARG A 115 -23.85 4.31 -8.10
N LYS A 116 -23.54 3.12 -8.64
CA LYS A 116 -23.18 2.87 -10.05
C LYS A 116 -22.17 3.89 -10.59
N MET A 117 -21.20 4.27 -9.77
CA MET A 117 -20.20 5.28 -10.12
C MET A 117 -18.80 4.84 -9.72
N SER A 118 -17.83 5.18 -10.56
CA SER A 118 -16.40 5.07 -10.26
C SER A 118 -15.85 6.44 -9.89
N ARG A 119 -14.95 6.47 -8.91
CA ARG A 119 -14.30 7.70 -8.45
C ARG A 119 -12.80 7.47 -8.36
N LYS A 120 -12.03 8.51 -8.70
CA LYS A 120 -10.60 8.56 -8.43
C LYS A 120 -10.33 9.09 -7.02
N VAL A 121 -9.43 8.42 -6.31
CA VAL A 121 -8.90 8.80 -5.01
C VAL A 121 -7.67 9.68 -5.25
N ASP A 122 -7.92 10.98 -5.34
CA ASP A 122 -6.91 12.00 -5.59
C ASP A 122 -6.14 12.47 -4.35
N ARG A 123 -6.14 11.66 -3.29
CA ARG A 123 -5.37 11.98 -2.09
C ARG A 123 -3.87 11.81 -2.35
N TYR A 124 -3.09 12.76 -1.86
CA TYR A 124 -1.64 12.68 -1.85
C TYR A 124 -1.16 11.44 -1.07
N LEU A 125 -0.13 10.80 -1.61
CA LEU A 125 0.58 9.68 -0.99
C LEU A 125 2.05 10.08 -0.93
N GLN A 126 2.59 10.19 0.28
CA GLN A 126 4.01 10.44 0.46
C GLN A 126 4.80 9.16 0.18
N PHE A 127 5.80 9.23 -0.68
CA PHE A 127 6.72 8.13 -0.95
C PHE A 127 8.17 8.58 -0.76
N PRO A 128 9.04 7.71 -0.21
CA PRO A 128 10.44 8.04 0.01
C PRO A 128 11.27 7.75 -1.25
N PHE A 129 12.43 8.40 -1.39
CA PHE A 129 13.35 8.09 -2.49
C PHE A 129 14.22 6.86 -2.21
N SER A 130 14.38 6.49 -0.93
CA SER A 130 14.99 5.24 -0.49
C SER A 130 13.98 4.46 0.35
N LEU A 131 13.88 3.16 0.10
CA LEU A 131 12.88 2.26 0.68
C LEU A 131 13.54 0.96 1.13
N ASP A 132 13.56 0.74 2.44
CA ASP A 132 13.89 -0.56 3.02
C ASP A 132 12.67 -1.50 2.97
N MET A 133 12.84 -2.63 2.30
CA MET A 133 11.84 -3.68 2.14
C MET A 133 11.94 -4.78 3.20
N ALA A 134 12.99 -4.80 4.03
CA ALA A 134 13.20 -5.84 5.04
C ALA A 134 12.00 -6.08 5.97
N PRO A 135 11.27 -5.05 6.45
CA PRO A 135 10.14 -5.25 7.36
C PRO A 135 8.98 -6.04 6.74
N TYR A 136 8.87 -6.05 5.41
CA TYR A 136 7.78 -6.67 4.66
C TYR A 136 8.09 -8.12 4.23
N LEU A 137 9.31 -8.59 4.51
CA LEU A 137 9.75 -9.95 4.20
C LEU A 137 9.14 -10.98 5.15
N SER A 138 8.88 -12.16 4.59
CA SER A 138 8.33 -13.31 5.33
C SER A 138 9.24 -13.71 6.50
N SER A 139 10.55 -13.72 6.29
CA SER A 139 11.56 -14.01 7.32
C SER A 139 11.50 -13.02 8.49
N SER A 140 11.45 -11.72 8.19
CA SER A 140 11.34 -10.65 9.19
C SER A 140 10.05 -10.72 9.99
N ILE A 141 8.92 -10.92 9.31
CA ILE A 141 7.59 -11.05 9.95
C ILE A 141 7.54 -12.26 10.88
N LEU A 142 8.07 -13.41 10.45
CA LEU A 142 8.12 -14.61 11.28
C LEU A 142 9.05 -14.45 12.48
N ARG A 143 10.24 -13.87 12.28
CA ARG A 143 11.20 -13.59 13.35
C ARG A 143 10.63 -12.64 14.40
N SER A 144 9.92 -11.59 13.98
CA SER A 144 9.25 -10.65 14.90
C SER A 144 8.19 -11.35 15.76
N ARG A 145 7.44 -12.30 15.18
CA ARG A 145 6.34 -12.99 15.87
C ARG A 145 6.80 -14.11 16.80
N PHE A 146 7.79 -14.90 16.39
CA PHE A 146 8.17 -16.14 17.07
C PHE A 146 9.57 -16.10 17.71
N GLY A 147 10.29 -14.98 17.56
CA GLY A 147 11.68 -14.87 17.98
C GLY A 147 12.57 -15.89 17.27
N ASN A 148 13.66 -16.29 17.91
CA ASN A 148 14.60 -17.27 17.37
C ASN A 148 14.10 -18.73 17.46
N ARG A 149 12.80 -18.98 17.71
CA ARG A 149 12.23 -20.33 17.91
C ARG A 149 11.74 -21.00 16.61
N ILE A 150 12.21 -20.53 15.46
CA ILE A 150 11.80 -21.08 14.17
C ILE A 150 12.65 -22.33 13.89
N PHE A 151 12.00 -23.49 13.83
CA PHE A 151 12.56 -24.67 13.18
C PHE A 151 12.63 -24.38 11.67
N PRO A 152 13.76 -24.66 10.99
CA PRO A 152 13.84 -24.49 9.54
C PRO A 152 12.67 -25.28 8.92
N PHE A 153 11.79 -24.56 8.23
CA PHE A 153 10.69 -25.20 7.50
C PHE A 153 11.35 -25.95 6.35
N ASP A 154 11.03 -27.24 6.18
CA ASP A 154 11.59 -28.10 5.12
C ASP A 154 11.62 -27.36 3.77
N GLY A 155 12.84 -27.00 3.31
CA GLY A 155 13.08 -26.28 2.06
C GLY A 155 13.96 -25.03 2.14
N ASP A 156 14.49 -24.65 3.30
CA ASP A 156 15.28 -23.41 3.50
C ASP A 156 16.79 -23.54 3.18
N GLU A 157 17.26 -24.72 2.75
CA GLU A 157 18.70 -25.00 2.57
C GLU A 157 19.31 -24.52 1.24
N GLN A 158 18.60 -23.77 0.37
CA GLN A 158 19.20 -23.36 -0.91
C GLN A 158 18.71 -22.07 -1.57
N ASP A 159 18.15 -21.12 -0.81
CA ASP A 159 17.91 -19.75 -1.29
C ASP A 159 18.65 -18.68 -0.46
N ALA A 160 19.49 -19.11 0.48
CA ALA A 160 20.35 -18.27 1.35
C ALA A 160 21.55 -17.64 0.60
N SER A 161 21.40 -17.37 -0.70
CA SER A 161 22.40 -16.75 -1.57
C SER A 161 21.83 -15.71 -2.53
N ASN A 162 20.68 -15.10 -2.19
CA ASN A 162 20.40 -13.79 -2.75
C ASN A 162 21.07 -12.74 -1.84
N ASP A 163 22.34 -12.44 -2.12
CA ASP A 163 23.11 -11.24 -1.73
C ASP A 163 22.44 -9.95 -2.26
N LEU A 164 21.12 -9.88 -2.14
CA LEU A 164 20.30 -8.80 -2.62
C LEU A 164 19.91 -7.95 -1.42
N SER A 165 20.42 -6.73 -1.43
CA SER A 165 20.03 -5.64 -0.54
C SER A 165 18.51 -5.53 -0.44
N THR A 166 18.02 -5.22 0.76
CA THR A 166 16.61 -4.87 0.97
C THR A 166 16.35 -3.38 0.77
N GLU A 167 17.40 -2.59 0.58
CA GLU A 167 17.32 -1.16 0.27
C GLU A 167 17.08 -0.97 -1.22
N PHE A 168 16.11 -0.14 -1.56
CA PHE A 168 15.80 0.24 -2.93
C PHE A 168 15.80 1.76 -3.09
N GLU A 169 16.19 2.24 -4.26
CA GLU A 169 16.08 3.61 -4.69
C GLU A 169 14.97 3.82 -5.72
N LEU A 170 14.18 4.88 -5.54
CA LEU A 170 13.19 5.33 -6.50
C LEU A 170 13.89 5.88 -7.74
N PHE A 171 13.53 5.35 -8.91
CA PHE A 171 14.04 5.85 -10.18
C PHE A 171 12.93 6.29 -11.15
N ALA A 172 11.67 5.86 -10.97
CA ALA A 172 10.57 6.37 -11.77
C ALA A 172 9.26 6.49 -10.99
N VAL A 173 8.48 7.52 -11.32
CA VAL A 173 7.11 7.74 -10.82
C VAL A 173 6.21 8.05 -11.99
N VAL A 174 5.18 7.24 -12.19
CA VAL A 174 4.10 7.53 -13.15
C VAL A 174 2.98 8.22 -12.38
N THR A 175 2.48 9.32 -12.92
CA THR A 175 1.31 10.04 -12.39
C THR A 175 0.16 9.97 -13.37
N HIS A 176 -1.05 10.08 -12.84
CA HIS A 176 -2.25 10.16 -13.65
C HIS A 176 -3.06 11.38 -13.22
N SER A 177 -3.48 12.21 -14.18
CA SER A 177 -4.40 13.34 -13.99
C SER A 177 -5.72 13.05 -14.71
N GLY A 178 -6.83 13.60 -14.23
CA GLY A 178 -8.16 13.33 -14.80
C GLY A 178 -8.89 12.13 -14.18
N ARG A 179 -9.92 11.66 -14.89
CA ARG A 179 -10.91 10.65 -14.48
C ARG A 179 -10.54 9.26 -15.02
N LEU A 180 -11.26 8.22 -14.59
CA LEU A 180 -11.05 6.85 -15.05
C LEU A 180 -11.24 6.70 -16.57
N ASP A 181 -12.19 7.44 -17.14
CA ASP A 181 -12.58 7.40 -18.56
C ASP A 181 -11.83 8.39 -19.46
N ALA A 182 -11.14 9.36 -18.86
CA ALA A 182 -10.37 10.38 -19.58
C ALA A 182 -9.33 11.01 -18.64
N GLY A 183 -8.06 10.89 -19.01
CA GLY A 183 -6.97 11.43 -18.22
C GLY A 183 -5.67 11.54 -19.01
N HIS A 184 -4.61 11.95 -18.31
CA HIS A 184 -3.29 12.15 -18.87
C HIS A 184 -2.21 11.59 -17.95
N TYR A 185 -1.26 10.87 -18.54
CA TYR A 185 -0.16 10.24 -17.81
C TYR A 185 1.14 10.99 -18.04
N VAL A 186 1.86 11.23 -16.95
CA VAL A 186 3.18 11.87 -16.98
C VAL A 186 4.13 11.04 -16.14
N THR A 187 5.36 10.88 -16.62
CA THR A 187 6.40 10.12 -15.93
C THR A 187 7.49 11.04 -15.41
N TYR A 188 7.88 10.86 -14.16
CA TYR A 188 9.12 11.41 -13.61
C TYR A 188 10.18 10.31 -13.61
N LEU A 189 11.33 10.55 -14.23
CA LEU A 189 12.43 9.60 -14.36
C LEU A 189 13.71 10.18 -13.76
N ARG A 190 14.45 9.37 -13.00
CA ARG A 190 15.77 9.72 -12.48
C ARG A 190 16.85 9.11 -13.36
N LEU A 191 17.72 9.95 -13.92
CA LEU A 191 18.88 9.55 -14.70
C LEU A 191 20.09 10.35 -14.22
N SER A 192 21.20 9.68 -13.92
CA SER A 192 22.44 10.33 -13.46
C SER A 192 22.24 11.33 -12.32
N ASN A 193 21.45 10.94 -11.31
CA ASN A 193 21.05 11.76 -10.15
C ASN A 193 20.27 13.05 -10.48
N GLN A 194 19.70 13.16 -11.68
CA GLN A 194 18.83 14.26 -12.08
C GLN A 194 17.44 13.74 -12.41
N TRP A 195 16.42 14.53 -12.08
CA TRP A 195 15.04 14.17 -12.37
C TRP A 195 14.54 14.88 -13.62
N TYR A 196 13.79 14.14 -14.43
CA TYR A 196 13.16 14.62 -15.64
C TYR A 196 11.66 14.33 -15.59
N LYS A 197 10.85 15.33 -15.89
CA LYS A 197 9.42 15.17 -16.18
C LYS A 197 9.28 14.92 -17.68
N CYS A 198 8.78 13.74 -18.03
CA CYS A 198 8.48 13.30 -19.38
C CYS A 198 6.96 13.39 -19.58
N ASP A 199 6.55 14.38 -20.37
CA ASP A 199 5.17 14.74 -20.69
C ASP A 199 4.99 14.68 -22.22
N ASP A 200 4.60 13.51 -22.72
CA ASP A 200 4.60 13.16 -24.15
C ASP A 200 5.95 13.47 -24.84
N ALA A 201 5.97 14.43 -25.77
CA ALA A 201 7.14 14.86 -26.50
C ALA A 201 8.06 15.80 -25.68
N TRP A 202 7.63 16.25 -24.51
CA TRP A 202 8.32 17.25 -23.71
C TRP A 202 9.07 16.61 -22.54
N ILE A 203 10.41 16.69 -22.58
CA ILE A 203 11.28 16.24 -21.50
C ILE A 203 11.89 17.47 -20.84
N THR A 204 11.61 17.66 -19.54
CA THR A 204 12.07 18.83 -18.79
C THR A 204 12.75 18.40 -17.50
N GLN A 205 13.92 18.96 -17.21
CA GLN A 205 14.57 18.72 -15.93
C GLN A 205 13.77 19.37 -14.79
N VAL A 206 13.61 18.66 -13.68
CA VAL A 206 12.86 19.10 -12.50
C VAL A 206 13.63 18.84 -11.21
N ASN A 207 13.30 19.60 -10.17
CA ASN A 207 13.86 19.41 -8.84
C ASN A 207 13.18 18.24 -8.11
N GLU A 208 13.89 17.62 -7.16
CA GLU A 208 13.34 16.54 -6.33
C GLU A 208 12.05 16.93 -5.61
N SER A 209 11.92 18.19 -5.18
CA SER A 209 10.73 18.69 -4.49
C SER A 209 9.46 18.56 -5.34
N ILE A 210 9.57 18.74 -6.66
CA ILE A 210 8.47 18.56 -7.60
C ILE A 210 8.06 17.09 -7.67
N VAL A 211 9.04 16.20 -7.74
CA VAL A 211 8.81 14.74 -7.77
C VAL A 211 8.18 14.27 -6.47
N ARG A 212 8.65 14.73 -5.31
CA ARG A 212 8.07 14.39 -4.00
C ARG A 212 6.62 14.83 -3.89
N ALA A 213 6.27 15.99 -4.44
CA ALA A 213 4.90 16.50 -4.44
C ALA A 213 3.97 15.80 -5.47
N ALA A 214 4.52 14.95 -6.34
CA ALA A 214 3.77 14.30 -7.40
C ALA A 214 2.75 13.29 -6.85
N GLN A 215 1.60 13.18 -7.52
CA GLN A 215 0.58 12.20 -7.15
C GLN A 215 0.86 10.84 -7.80
N GLY A 216 1.79 10.09 -7.20
CA GLY A 216 2.24 8.78 -7.70
C GLY A 216 1.09 7.78 -7.92
N TYR A 217 0.92 7.34 -9.16
CA TYR A 217 0.02 6.25 -9.56
C TYR A 217 0.77 4.91 -9.58
N MET A 218 1.97 4.91 -10.16
CA MET A 218 2.91 3.78 -10.07
C MET A 218 4.30 4.31 -9.67
N MET A 219 5.01 3.56 -8.84
CA MET A 219 6.36 3.89 -8.41
C MET A 219 7.29 2.71 -8.64
N PHE A 220 8.47 2.98 -9.22
CA PHE A 220 9.46 1.99 -9.57
C PHE A 220 10.73 2.22 -8.77
N TYR A 221 11.14 1.16 -8.09
CA TYR A 221 12.26 1.12 -7.18
C TYR A 221 13.27 0.09 -7.68
N VAL A 222 14.54 0.43 -7.71
CA VAL A 222 15.65 -0.47 -8.07
C VAL A 222 16.53 -0.69 -6.85
N GLN A 223 17.04 -1.91 -6.70
CA GLN A 223 17.93 -2.30 -5.61
C GLN A 223 19.36 -1.75 -5.77
#